data_AF-A0A3E0WDR0-F1
#
_entry.id   AF-A0A3E0WDR0-F1
#
_cell.length_a   1.000
_cell.length_b   1.000
_cell.length_c   1.000
_cell.angle_alpha   90.00
_cell.angle_beta   90.00
_cell.angle_gamma   90.00
#
_symmetry.space_group_name_H-M   'P 1'
#
loop_
_entity.id
_entity.type
_entity.pdbx_description
1 polymer ?
#
loop_
_entity_poly.entity_id
_entity_poly.type
_entity_poly.pdbx_seq_one_letter_code
_entity_poly.pdbx_strand_id
1 'polypeptide(L)'
;MALVVALTLALTACAGSPQPSTPLSSQDAAALETLAQVAGPTSNVDPAEITSTECWLPSEHLVIDETVSASTWRVLCRTHYVDSSGDRYQDATCVGDFDARPMLDHCYRWAYYTGTPRFEDAPAVAAG
;
A
#
# COMPACT_ATOMS: atom_id res chain seq x y z
N MET A 1 58.64 14.22 -17.56
CA MET A 1 57.35 14.47 -18.25
C MET A 1 56.36 13.40 -17.79
N ALA A 2 55.12 13.80 -17.54
CA ALA A 2 54.19 13.29 -16.52
C ALA A 2 53.88 11.78 -16.49
N LEU A 3 53.79 11.27 -15.25
CA LEU A 3 53.24 9.98 -14.83
C LEU A 3 51.70 10.11 -14.80
N VAL A 4 50.97 9.34 -15.61
CA VAL A 4 49.50 9.35 -15.61
C VAL A 4 49.00 8.29 -14.64
N VAL A 5 48.46 8.73 -13.49
CA VAL A 5 47.78 7.90 -12.50
C VAL A 5 46.35 7.66 -12.99
N ALA A 6 46.03 6.41 -13.33
CA ALA A 6 44.67 5.99 -13.68
C ALA A 6 43.86 5.83 -12.38
N LEU A 7 42.93 6.76 -12.14
CA LEU A 7 42.00 6.74 -11.01
C LEU A 7 40.87 5.74 -11.28
N THR A 8 40.79 4.69 -10.46
CA THR A 8 39.72 3.69 -10.44
C THR A 8 38.42 4.28 -9.89
N LEU A 9 37.41 4.51 -10.73
CA LEU A 9 36.03 4.73 -10.26
C LEU A 9 35.37 3.38 -9.99
N ALA A 10 35.37 2.98 -8.72
CA ALA A 10 34.49 1.92 -8.24
C ALA A 10 33.06 2.49 -8.18
N LEU A 11 32.22 2.13 -9.16
CA LEU A 11 30.78 2.27 -9.04
C LEU A 11 30.30 1.20 -8.05
N THR A 12 30.29 1.53 -6.76
CA THR A 12 29.49 0.82 -5.78
C THR A 12 28.01 1.06 -6.09
N ALA A 13 27.47 0.19 -6.95
CA ALA A 13 26.03 -0.01 -7.03
C ALA A 13 25.55 -0.46 -5.64
N CYS A 14 24.80 0.40 -4.96
CA CYS A 14 23.92 0.00 -3.88
C CYS A 14 22.83 -0.89 -4.50
N ALA A 15 23.15 -2.15 -4.78
CA ALA A 15 22.14 -3.17 -4.96
C ALA A 15 21.49 -3.33 -3.58
N GLY A 16 20.32 -2.71 -3.40
CA GLY A 16 19.45 -3.00 -2.28
C GLY A 16 19.33 -4.51 -2.18
N SER A 17 19.81 -5.07 -1.08
CA SER A 17 19.73 -6.51 -0.88
C SER A 17 18.25 -6.90 -0.93
N PRO A 18 17.86 -7.95 -1.67
CA PRO A 18 16.49 -8.41 -1.67
C PRO A 18 16.13 -8.78 -0.24
N GLN A 19 15.29 -7.97 0.40
CA GLN A 19 14.80 -8.25 1.73
C GLN A 19 13.98 -9.55 1.63
N PRO A 20 14.28 -10.59 2.43
CA PRO A 20 13.50 -11.81 2.42
C PRO A 20 12.04 -11.46 2.73
N SER A 21 11.16 -11.66 1.76
CA SER A 21 9.73 -11.48 1.93
C SER A 21 9.23 -12.58 2.85
N THR A 22 8.93 -12.23 4.10
CA THR A 22 8.17 -13.11 4.99
C THR A 22 6.87 -13.48 4.28
N PRO A 23 6.51 -14.76 4.17
CA PRO A 23 5.23 -15.16 3.59
C PRO A 23 4.07 -14.48 4.33
N LEU A 24 3.10 -13.97 3.58
CA LEU A 24 1.90 -13.35 4.15
C LEU A 24 1.13 -14.34 5.02
N SER A 25 0.52 -13.83 6.09
CA SER A 25 -0.47 -14.60 6.84
C SER A 25 -1.69 -14.88 5.96
N SER A 26 -2.45 -15.94 6.25
CA SER A 26 -3.69 -16.24 5.52
C SER A 26 -4.75 -15.15 5.68
N GLN A 27 -4.73 -14.48 6.82
CA GLN A 27 -5.65 -13.39 7.14
C GLN A 27 -5.30 -12.12 6.33
N ASP A 28 -4.03 -11.76 6.25
CA ASP A 28 -3.59 -10.63 5.43
C ASP A 28 -3.79 -10.91 3.94
N ALA A 29 -3.51 -12.13 3.48
CA ALA A 29 -3.77 -12.52 2.10
C ALA A 29 -5.27 -12.33 1.74
N ALA A 30 -6.18 -12.80 2.60
CA ALA A 30 -7.61 -12.63 2.38
C ALA A 30 -8.06 -11.15 2.43
N ALA A 31 -7.45 -10.35 3.30
CA ALA A 31 -7.73 -8.93 3.38
C ALA A 31 -7.23 -8.17 2.15
N LEU A 32 -6.03 -8.48 1.67
CA LEU A 32 -5.44 -7.90 0.47
C LEU A 32 -6.24 -8.22 -0.80
N GLU A 33 -6.73 -9.46 -0.93
CA GLU A 33 -7.67 -9.85 -1.99
C GLU A 33 -8.95 -9.00 -1.98
N THR A 34 -9.48 -8.72 -0.79
CA THR A 34 -10.66 -7.85 -0.63
C THR A 34 -10.33 -6.40 -0.95
N LEU A 35 -9.18 -5.90 -0.46
CA LEU A 35 -8.73 -4.52 -0.68
C LEU A 35 -8.48 -4.23 -2.17
N ALA A 36 -7.91 -5.19 -2.92
CA ALA A 36 -7.70 -5.08 -4.37
C ALA A 36 -9.01 -4.80 -5.13
N GLN A 37 -10.12 -5.34 -4.64
CA GLN A 37 -11.44 -5.18 -5.26
C GLN A 37 -12.17 -3.91 -4.80
N VAL A 38 -11.89 -3.43 -3.59
CA VAL A 38 -12.69 -2.35 -2.95
C VAL A 38 -12.00 -0.99 -3.01
N ALA A 39 -10.68 -0.92 -2.79
CA ALA A 39 -9.98 0.34 -2.53
C ALA A 39 -10.10 1.36 -3.66
N GLY A 40 -9.82 0.94 -4.90
CA GLY A 40 -9.91 1.79 -6.08
C GLY A 40 -11.35 2.21 -6.41
N PRO A 41 -12.26 1.24 -6.66
CA PRO A 41 -13.62 1.56 -7.10
C PRO A 41 -14.39 2.46 -6.12
N THR A 42 -14.27 2.19 -4.82
CA THR A 42 -14.97 2.99 -3.79
C THR A 42 -14.34 4.36 -3.55
N SER A 43 -13.14 4.59 -4.09
CA SER A 43 -12.43 5.88 -4.06
C SER A 43 -12.55 6.68 -5.37
N ASN A 44 -13.54 6.34 -6.22
CA ASN A 44 -13.84 6.97 -7.50
C ASN A 44 -12.80 6.74 -8.60
N VAL A 45 -12.11 5.60 -8.60
CA VAL A 45 -11.32 5.16 -9.75
C VAL A 45 -12.16 4.19 -10.58
N ASP A 46 -12.21 4.37 -11.91
CA ASP A 46 -12.92 3.44 -12.79
C ASP A 46 -12.24 2.06 -12.70
N PRO A 47 -12.95 0.97 -12.32
CA PRO A 47 -12.38 -0.36 -12.24
C PRO A 47 -11.65 -0.82 -13.51
N ALA A 48 -12.07 -0.35 -14.70
CA ALA A 48 -11.45 -0.71 -15.97
C ALA A 48 -10.10 -0.01 -16.21
N GLU A 49 -9.80 1.06 -15.48
CA GLU A 49 -8.56 1.84 -15.60
C GLU A 49 -7.50 1.44 -14.57
N ILE A 50 -7.89 0.68 -13.53
CA ILE A 50 -7.00 0.24 -12.45
C ILE A 50 -5.95 -0.72 -12.99
N THR A 51 -4.68 -0.41 -12.74
CA THR A 51 -3.54 -1.25 -13.14
C THR A 51 -2.96 -2.03 -11.98
N SER A 52 -2.96 -1.46 -10.78
CA SER A 52 -2.54 -2.15 -9.56
C SER A 52 -3.09 -1.46 -8.31
N THR A 53 -3.13 -2.19 -7.20
CA THR A 53 -3.37 -1.61 -5.87
C THR A 53 -2.31 -2.13 -4.92
N GLU A 54 -1.78 -1.23 -4.09
CA GLU A 54 -0.85 -1.56 -3.01
C GLU A 54 -1.43 -1.02 -1.70
N CYS A 55 -1.29 -1.76 -0.62
CA CYS A 55 -1.85 -1.39 0.68
C CYS A 55 -0.85 -1.65 1.80
N TRP A 56 -0.98 -0.93 2.90
CA TRP A 56 -0.34 -1.34 4.14
C TRP A 56 -0.90 -2.68 4.61
N LEU A 57 -0.06 -3.45 5.32
CA LEU A 57 -0.44 -4.77 5.82
C LEU A 57 -1.48 -4.61 6.96
N PRO A 58 -2.70 -5.15 6.84
CA PRO A 58 -3.75 -4.96 7.83
C PRO A 58 -3.39 -5.44 9.25
N SER A 59 -2.70 -6.57 9.37
CA SER A 59 -2.28 -7.11 10.68
C SER A 59 -1.28 -6.23 11.44
N GLU A 60 -0.56 -5.35 10.74
CA GLU A 60 0.36 -4.38 11.32
C GLU A 60 -0.32 -3.05 11.71
N HIS A 61 -1.58 -2.86 11.29
CA HIS A 61 -2.32 -1.61 11.43
C HIS A 61 -3.66 -1.81 12.14
N LEU A 62 -3.65 -2.62 13.20
CA LEU A 62 -4.79 -2.79 14.10
C LEU A 62 -5.15 -1.47 14.80
N VAL A 63 -6.45 -1.22 14.95
CA VAL A 63 -6.95 -0.07 15.69
C VAL A 63 -6.96 -0.43 17.18
N ILE A 64 -6.15 0.27 17.96
CA ILE A 64 -6.08 0.11 19.41
C ILE A 64 -7.07 1.08 20.08
N ASP A 65 -8.34 0.67 20.15
CA ASP A 65 -9.42 1.43 20.76
C ASP A 65 -10.45 0.45 21.36
N GLU A 66 -10.88 0.69 22.60
CA GLU A 66 -11.82 -0.18 23.33
C GLU A 66 -13.26 -0.15 22.79
N THR A 67 -13.56 0.82 21.92
CA THR A 67 -14.89 0.99 21.32
C THR A 67 -15.09 0.20 20.02
N VAL A 68 -14.02 -0.40 19.49
CA VAL A 68 -14.06 -1.26 18.30
C VAL A 68 -13.54 -2.66 18.62
N SER A 69 -13.72 -3.59 17.69
CA SER A 69 -13.19 -4.95 17.85
C SER A 69 -11.67 -4.95 17.80
N ALA A 70 -11.03 -5.88 18.53
CA ALA A 70 -9.58 -6.05 18.52
C ALA A 70 -9.01 -6.51 17.16
N SER A 71 -9.88 -7.02 16.28
CA SER A 71 -9.56 -7.41 14.90
C SER A 71 -9.85 -6.31 13.87
N THR A 72 -10.30 -5.13 14.31
CA THR A 72 -10.48 -3.97 13.46
C THR A 72 -9.11 -3.40 13.07
N TRP A 73 -8.93 -3.07 11.79
CA TRP A 73 -7.72 -2.49 11.23
C TRP A 73 -8.04 -1.26 10.39
N ARG A 74 -7.04 -0.39 10.20
CA ARG A 74 -7.12 0.77 9.32
C ARG A 74 -5.83 0.94 8.53
N VAL A 75 -5.95 0.84 7.20
CA VAL A 75 -4.80 0.93 6.28
C VAL A 75 -4.97 2.05 5.27
N LEU A 76 -3.85 2.52 4.72
CA LEU A 76 -3.85 3.26 3.48
C LEU A 76 -3.57 2.32 2.31
N CYS A 77 -4.33 2.52 1.23
CA CYS A 77 -4.11 1.87 -0.05
C CYS A 77 -3.85 2.93 -1.12
N ARG A 78 -2.99 2.62 -2.07
CA ARG A 78 -2.74 3.39 -3.29
C ARG A 78 -3.19 2.55 -4.48
N THR A 79 -4.21 3.03 -5.18
CA THR A 79 -4.64 2.46 -6.44
C THR A 79 -3.98 3.23 -7.57
N HIS A 80 -3.20 2.54 -8.38
CA HIS A 80 -2.62 3.07 -9.62
C HIS A 80 -3.57 2.81 -10.78
N TYR A 81 -3.70 3.79 -11.66
CA TYR A 81 -4.58 3.72 -12.82
C TYR A 81 -4.02 4.59 -13.96
N VAL A 82 -4.51 4.36 -15.17
CA VAL A 82 -4.14 5.14 -16.34
C VAL A 82 -5.37 5.83 -16.90
N ASP A 83 -5.31 7.16 -17.03
CA ASP A 83 -6.35 7.96 -17.66
C ASP A 83 -5.80 8.74 -18.87
N SER A 84 -6.63 9.60 -19.46
CA SER A 84 -6.23 10.44 -20.61
C SER A 84 -5.03 11.37 -20.36
N SER A 85 -4.66 11.60 -19.10
CA SER A 85 -3.52 12.41 -18.67
C SER A 85 -2.26 11.59 -18.37
N GLY A 86 -2.34 10.25 -18.39
CA GLY A 86 -1.22 9.33 -18.19
C GLY A 86 -1.35 8.51 -16.90
N ASP A 87 -0.21 8.12 -16.33
CA ASP A 87 -0.16 7.36 -15.07
C ASP A 87 -0.61 8.23 -13.89
N ARG A 88 -1.55 7.70 -13.11
CA ARG A 88 -2.15 8.35 -11.95
C ARG A 88 -2.19 7.40 -10.76
N TYR A 89 -2.41 7.97 -9.59
CA TYR A 89 -2.78 7.21 -8.42
C TYR A 89 -3.83 7.94 -7.58
N GLN A 90 -4.59 7.18 -6.80
CA GLN A 90 -5.53 7.68 -5.80
C GLN A 90 -5.33 6.89 -4.51
N ASP A 91 -5.10 7.63 -3.43
CA ASP A 91 -4.97 7.04 -2.10
C ASP A 91 -6.35 6.92 -1.44
N ALA A 92 -6.51 5.87 -0.63
CA ALA A 92 -7.74 5.55 0.07
C ALA A 92 -7.43 5.13 1.52
N THR A 93 -8.28 5.54 2.44
CA THR A 93 -8.32 4.97 3.79
C THR A 93 -9.35 3.85 3.83
N CYS A 94 -8.89 2.64 4.11
CA CYS A 94 -9.74 1.46 4.25
C CYS A 94 -9.80 1.04 5.71
N VAL A 95 -11.00 0.80 6.23
CA VAL A 95 -11.24 0.33 7.59
C VAL A 95 -12.05 -0.95 7.49
N GLY A 96 -11.47 -2.05 7.93
CA GLY A 96 -12.14 -3.34 7.94
C GLY A 96 -11.89 -4.08 9.24
N ASP A 97 -12.44 -5.28 9.31
CA ASP A 97 -12.37 -6.12 10.49
C ASP A 97 -12.26 -7.58 10.07
N PHE A 98 -11.22 -8.26 10.56
CA PHE A 98 -10.95 -9.63 10.12
C PHE A 98 -12.07 -10.64 10.47
N ASP A 99 -12.86 -10.36 11.51
CA ASP A 99 -13.95 -11.22 11.97
C ASP A 99 -15.29 -10.85 11.32
N ALA A 100 -15.38 -9.71 10.64
CA ALA A 100 -16.60 -9.27 9.97
C ALA A 100 -16.89 -9.99 8.64
N ARG A 101 -18.17 -10.00 8.23
CA ARG A 101 -18.66 -10.55 6.96
C ARG A 101 -19.71 -9.58 6.36
N PRO A 102 -19.40 -8.84 5.28
CA PRO A 102 -18.08 -8.76 4.62
C PRO A 102 -17.00 -8.16 5.53
N MET A 103 -15.72 -8.48 5.25
CA MET A 103 -14.57 -7.95 6.01
C MET A 103 -14.41 -6.43 5.81
N LEU A 104 -14.70 -5.97 4.60
CA LEU A 104 -14.64 -4.60 4.12
C LEU A 104 -15.60 -4.48 2.95
N ASP A 105 -16.40 -3.41 2.90
CA ASP A 105 -17.32 -3.13 1.80
C ASP A 105 -17.07 -1.75 1.14
N HIS A 106 -16.35 -0.85 1.82
CA HIS A 106 -15.98 0.45 1.26
C HIS A 106 -14.68 1.01 1.84
N CYS A 107 -13.98 1.81 1.03
CA CYS A 107 -12.90 2.69 1.47
C CYS A 107 -13.30 4.15 1.24
N TYR A 108 -12.60 5.04 1.93
CA TYR A 108 -12.79 6.47 1.82
C TYR A 108 -11.65 7.07 1.02
N ARG A 109 -11.98 7.90 0.03
CA ARG A 109 -10.98 8.69 -0.68
C ARG A 109 -10.13 9.47 0.33
N TRP A 110 -8.82 9.26 0.32
CA TRP A 110 -7.93 9.96 1.22
C TRP A 110 -7.83 11.44 0.83
N ALA A 111 -7.92 12.30 1.82
CA ALA A 111 -7.72 13.74 1.69
C ALA A 111 -6.73 14.20 2.75
N TYR A 112 -5.84 15.11 2.36
CA TYR A 112 -4.81 15.59 3.27
C TYR A 112 -5.41 16.46 4.38
N TYR A 113 -5.13 16.08 5.63
CA TYR A 113 -5.32 16.92 6.80
C TYR A 113 -4.03 16.94 7.63
N THR A 114 -3.82 18.00 8.39
CA THR A 114 -2.67 18.06 9.30
C THR A 114 -2.79 16.98 10.36
N GLY A 115 -1.76 16.15 10.51
CA GLY A 115 -1.70 15.07 11.50
C GLY A 115 -2.29 13.73 11.06
N THR A 116 -2.85 13.62 9.84
CA THR A 116 -3.24 12.31 9.29
C THR A 116 -2.05 11.62 8.64
N PRO A 117 -1.96 10.27 8.72
CA PRO A 117 -0.92 9.52 8.03
C PRO A 117 -0.97 9.73 6.53
N ARG A 118 0.19 9.65 5.89
CA ARG A 118 0.39 9.60 4.44
C ARG A 118 0.76 8.20 4.03
N PHE A 119 0.48 7.82 2.79
CA PHE A 119 0.76 6.47 2.29
C PHE A 119 2.23 6.07 2.47
N GLU A 120 3.16 7.02 2.36
CA GLU A 120 4.60 6.80 2.50
C GLU A 120 5.07 6.53 3.94
N ASP A 121 4.19 6.65 4.95
CA ASP A 121 4.55 6.48 6.36
C ASP A 121 4.77 5.01 6.76
N ALA A 122 4.34 4.05 5.93
CA ALA A 122 4.54 2.61 6.15
C ALA A 122 4.79 1.87 4.83
N PRO A 123 5.50 0.71 4.85
CA PRO A 123 5.67 -0.10 3.65
C PRO A 123 4.32 -0.61 3.14
N ALA A 124 4.14 -0.58 1.82
CA ALA A 124 2.99 -1.16 1.16
C ALA A 124 3.37 -2.49 0.50
N VAL A 125 2.38 -3.37 0.40
CA VAL A 125 2.45 -4.64 -0.31
C VAL A 125 1.40 -4.65 -1.41
N ALA A 126 1.65 -5.39 -2.49
CA ALA A 126 0.67 -5.57 -3.55
C ALA A 126 -0.60 -6.22 -2.99
N ALA A 127 -1.76 -5.73 -3.43
CA ALA A 127 -3.06 -6.29 -3.11
C ALA A 127 -3.54 -7.16 -4.28
N GLY A 128 -3.90 -8.42 -3.98
CA GLY A 128 -4.36 -9.44 -4.93
C GLY A 128 -3.33 -10.52 -5.23
#